data_AF-T1C9J8-F1
#
_entry.id   AF-T1C9J8-F1
#
_cell.length_a   1.000
_cell.length_b   1.000
_cell.length_c   1.000
_cell.angle_alpha   90.00
_cell.angle_beta   90.00
_cell.angle_gamma   90.00
#
_symmetry.space_group_name_H-M   'P 1'
#
loop_
_entity.id
_entity.type
_entity.pdbx_description
1 polymer ?
#
loop_
_entity_poly.entity_id
_entity_poly.type
_entity_poly.pdbx_seq_one_letter_code
_entity_poly.pdbx_strand_id
1 'polypeptide(L)'
;MLAQPEEIFLLHGRTWKVVEYRDGELLVENVHEIGSEPRWAGEDLPVPFDVAQEIGRLRREGNFEAYPLRPPDRDRLAERRSAAGAADALPTDRRVTVTARGRVVVYGACFGTRTNETLALAIAGLLTARLGARADVAAVEPTWFVLELPIALDGPALLDAFSLDPDTLGPLAERLVPSSLDYRWVFLAVARKLGVIPPSADPRDLRTLEPLLDQSRTNPLGEETLDKTLHDRYDLGHATEVLRRVRAGEIEVVLAPATPLTDSPLERLRWRAIPDTPPPTLLRAVKERLAKEPLALVCLRCGFSRQTTPGRY
;
A
#
# COMPACT_ATOMS: atom_id res chain seq x y z
N MET A 1 -3.44 -11.81 -5.79
CA MET A 1 -4.84 -11.42 -5.98
C MET A 1 -5.59 -12.69 -6.35
N LEU A 2 -6.50 -13.17 -5.51
CA LEU A 2 -7.40 -14.27 -5.88
C LEU A 2 -8.57 -13.61 -6.62
N ALA A 3 -8.68 -13.85 -7.92
CA ALA A 3 -9.76 -13.31 -8.73
C ALA A 3 -11.12 -13.77 -8.16
N GLN A 4 -12.10 -12.87 -8.08
CA GLN A 4 -13.43 -13.21 -7.59
C GLN A 4 -14.32 -13.72 -8.73
N PRO A 5 -15.29 -14.61 -8.44
CA PRO A 5 -16.35 -14.92 -9.40
C PRO A 5 -17.06 -13.63 -9.83
N GLU A 6 -17.38 -13.51 -11.12
CA GLU A 6 -17.94 -12.31 -11.78
C GLU A 6 -16.96 -11.14 -11.99
N GLU A 7 -15.68 -11.27 -11.63
CA GLU A 7 -14.69 -10.23 -11.89
C GLU A 7 -14.40 -10.08 -13.40
N ILE A 8 -14.37 -8.84 -13.89
CA ILE A 8 -14.16 -8.52 -15.30
C ILE A 8 -12.79 -7.87 -15.47
N PHE A 9 -11.92 -8.47 -16.29
CA PHE A 9 -10.56 -8.00 -16.54
C PHE A 9 -10.23 -8.00 -18.03
N LEU A 10 -9.29 -7.15 -18.45
CA LEU A 10 -8.83 -7.05 -19.83
C LEU A 10 -7.58 -7.91 -20.07
N LEU A 11 -7.55 -8.72 -21.12
CA LEU A 11 -6.35 -9.50 -21.50
C LEU A 11 -6.30 -9.68 -23.02
N HIS A 12 -5.14 -9.43 -23.64
CA HIS A 12 -4.96 -9.45 -25.10
C HIS A 12 -5.96 -8.59 -25.89
N GLY A 13 -6.32 -7.41 -25.37
CA GLY A 13 -7.24 -6.47 -26.03
C GLY A 13 -8.70 -6.93 -26.05
N ARG A 14 -9.06 -7.92 -25.23
CA ARG A 14 -10.42 -8.43 -25.05
C ARG A 14 -10.78 -8.43 -23.58
N THR A 15 -12.05 -8.25 -23.28
CA THR A 15 -12.54 -8.35 -21.90
C THR A 15 -12.98 -9.76 -21.57
N TRP A 16 -12.62 -10.22 -20.39
CA TRP A 16 -12.90 -11.55 -19.84
C TRP A 16 -13.61 -11.42 -18.51
N LYS A 17 -14.64 -12.23 -18.28
CA LYS A 17 -15.37 -12.33 -17.03
C LYS A 17 -15.10 -13.69 -16.38
N VAL A 18 -14.73 -13.70 -15.11
CA VAL A 18 -14.48 -14.92 -14.34
C VAL A 18 -15.79 -15.63 -14.06
N VAL A 19 -15.93 -16.84 -14.61
CA VAL A 19 -17.10 -17.70 -14.40
C VAL A 19 -16.89 -18.61 -13.19
N GLU A 20 -15.71 -19.23 -13.11
CA GLU A 20 -15.41 -20.23 -12.09
C GLU A 20 -13.91 -20.26 -11.81
N TYR A 21 -13.55 -20.46 -10.53
CA TYR A 21 -12.19 -20.79 -10.13
C TYR A 21 -12.06 -22.29 -9.99
N ARG A 22 -11.10 -22.88 -10.73
CA ARG A 22 -10.67 -24.27 -10.56
C ARG A 22 -9.24 -24.25 -10.04
N ASP A 23 -8.82 -25.29 -9.32
CA ASP A 23 -7.48 -25.33 -8.73
C ASP A 23 -6.38 -25.17 -9.80
N GLY A 24 -5.83 -23.95 -9.90
CA GLY A 24 -4.80 -23.58 -10.87
C GLY A 24 -5.30 -23.06 -12.22
N GLU A 25 -6.61 -23.02 -12.47
CA GLU A 25 -7.21 -22.59 -13.75
C GLU A 25 -8.37 -21.61 -13.54
N LEU A 26 -8.44 -20.58 -14.38
CA LEU A 26 -9.51 -19.59 -14.39
C LEU A 26 -10.43 -19.86 -15.58
N LEU A 27 -11.67 -20.27 -15.31
CA LEU A 27 -12.69 -20.39 -16.35
C LEU A 27 -13.25 -18.98 -16.61
N VAL A 28 -13.11 -18.51 -17.84
CA VAL A 28 -13.52 -17.15 -18.22
C VAL A 28 -14.39 -17.16 -19.47
N GLU A 29 -15.33 -16.21 -19.54
CA GLU A 29 -16.13 -15.93 -20.73
C GLU A 29 -15.77 -14.56 -21.32
N ASN A 30 -15.88 -14.40 -22.64
CA ASN A 30 -15.64 -13.12 -23.28
C ASN A 30 -16.87 -12.21 -23.11
N VAL A 31 -16.65 -10.97 -22.67
CA VAL A 31 -17.71 -9.97 -22.49
C VAL A 31 -17.38 -8.68 -23.25
N HIS A 32 -18.39 -7.89 -23.59
CA HIS A 32 -18.24 -6.59 -24.26
C HIS A 32 -18.14 -5.41 -23.28
N GLU A 33 -18.33 -5.65 -21.99
CA GLU A 33 -18.14 -4.64 -20.95
C GLU A 33 -16.65 -4.25 -20.86
N ILE A 34 -16.37 -3.01 -20.44
CA ILE A 34 -14.99 -2.58 -20.21
C ILE A 34 -14.58 -3.11 -18.84
N GLY A 35 -13.73 -4.12 -18.83
CA GLY A 35 -13.15 -4.67 -17.61
C GLY A 35 -12.12 -3.74 -16.99
N SER A 36 -11.75 -4.04 -15.75
CA SER A 36 -10.62 -3.40 -15.10
C SER A 36 -9.31 -3.75 -15.83
N GLU A 37 -8.39 -2.80 -15.93
CA GLU A 37 -7.06 -3.06 -16.48
C GLU A 37 -6.34 -4.06 -15.58
N PRO A 38 -5.77 -5.16 -16.13
CA PRO A 38 -5.02 -6.10 -15.34
C PRO A 38 -3.84 -5.36 -14.73
N ARG A 39 -3.69 -5.49 -13.41
CA ARG A 39 -2.43 -5.12 -12.79
C ARG A 39 -1.43 -6.22 -13.11
N TRP A 40 -0.53 -5.94 -14.04
CA TRP A 40 0.61 -6.80 -14.30
C TRP A 40 1.40 -6.95 -12.99
N ALA A 41 1.45 -8.18 -12.47
CA ALA A 41 2.36 -8.51 -11.39
C ALA A 41 3.75 -8.70 -12.01
N GLY A 42 4.44 -7.58 -12.19
CA GLY A 42 5.84 -7.46 -12.52
C GLY A 42 6.35 -6.20 -11.84
N GLU A 43 7.59 -6.20 -11.36
CA GLU A 43 8.19 -5.00 -10.80
C GLU A 43 8.40 -3.99 -11.93
N ASP A 44 7.53 -2.98 -12.04
CA ASP A 44 7.91 -1.77 -12.76
C ASP A 44 9.25 -1.31 -12.18
N LEU A 45 10.22 -1.02 -13.05
CA LEU A 45 11.52 -0.55 -12.61
C LEU A 45 11.30 0.68 -11.71
N PRO A 46 11.78 0.64 -10.45
CA PRO A 46 11.52 1.71 -9.51
C PRO A 46 12.11 3.00 -10.05
N VAL A 47 11.34 4.09 -10.00
CA VAL A 47 11.83 5.39 -10.41
C VAL A 47 12.87 5.85 -9.37
N PRO A 48 14.10 6.17 -9.81
CA PRO A 48 15.17 6.63 -8.94
C PRO A 48 14.86 7.94 -8.19
N PHE A 49 15.57 8.16 -7.09
CA PHE A 49 15.43 9.35 -6.25
C PHE A 49 15.72 10.66 -7.01
N ASP A 50 16.81 10.70 -7.77
CA ASP A 50 17.23 11.86 -8.57
C ASP A 50 16.22 12.23 -9.65
N VAL A 51 15.65 11.22 -10.33
CA VAL A 51 14.59 11.43 -11.33
C VAL A 51 13.34 12.03 -10.68
N ALA A 52 12.93 11.53 -9.52
CA ALA A 52 11.78 12.08 -8.81
C ALA A 52 12.04 13.50 -8.27
N GLN A 53 13.25 13.78 -7.75
CA GLN A 53 13.66 15.13 -7.36
C GLN A 53 13.65 16.08 -8.56
N GLU A 54 14.07 15.63 -9.73
CA GLU A 54 13.99 16.44 -10.95
C GLU A 54 12.53 16.76 -11.31
N ILE A 55 11.60 15.80 -11.22
CA ILE A 55 10.17 16.07 -11.39
C ILE A 55 9.69 17.14 -10.38
N GLY A 56 10.11 17.03 -9.12
CA GLY A 56 9.79 18.00 -8.09
C GLY A 56 10.33 19.40 -8.39
N ARG A 57 11.57 19.50 -8.87
CA ARG A 57 12.22 20.75 -9.31
C ARG A 57 11.47 21.39 -10.47
N LEU A 58 11.11 20.58 -11.48
CA LEU A 58 10.33 21.03 -12.63
C LEU A 58 8.94 21.55 -12.23
N ARG A 59 8.28 20.92 -11.25
CA ARG A 59 7.02 21.43 -10.68
C ARG A 59 7.22 22.78 -10.01
N ARG A 60 8.32 22.96 -9.26
CA ARG A 60 8.63 24.25 -8.61
C ARG A 60 8.93 25.34 -9.62
N GLU A 61 9.90 25.11 -10.51
CA GLU A 61 10.48 26.13 -11.40
C GLU A 61 9.63 26.37 -12.65
N GLY A 62 8.90 25.35 -13.13
CA GLY A 62 8.18 25.42 -14.40
C GLY A 62 9.11 25.61 -15.61
N ASN A 63 10.41 25.41 -15.45
CA ASN A 63 11.41 25.61 -16.48
C ASN A 63 11.73 24.27 -17.16
N PHE A 64 11.35 24.15 -18.44
CA PHE A 64 11.59 22.94 -19.24
C PHE A 64 12.62 23.16 -20.36
N GLU A 65 13.42 24.24 -20.31
CA GLU A 65 14.39 24.59 -21.37
C GLU A 65 15.44 23.51 -21.66
N ALA A 66 15.86 22.78 -20.62
CA ALA A 66 16.82 21.69 -20.77
C ALA A 66 16.26 20.48 -21.56
N TYR A 67 14.96 20.41 -21.81
CA TYR A 67 14.31 19.29 -22.47
C TYR A 67 14.03 19.60 -23.94
N PRO A 68 14.19 18.62 -24.86
CA PRO A 68 13.95 18.80 -26.29
C PRO A 68 12.45 18.79 -26.64
N LEU A 69 11.68 19.70 -26.04
CA LEU A 69 10.24 19.84 -26.24
C LEU A 69 9.92 20.81 -27.37
N ARG A 70 8.90 20.47 -28.17
CA ARG A 70 8.32 21.38 -29.16
C ARG A 70 7.58 22.52 -28.43
N PRO A 71 7.52 23.74 -28.98
CA PRO A 71 6.77 24.85 -28.38
C PRO A 71 5.35 24.49 -27.88
N PRO A 72 4.48 23.82 -28.66
CA PRO A 72 3.14 23.47 -28.19
C PRO A 72 3.13 22.49 -27.01
N ASP A 73 4.15 21.63 -26.88
CA ASP A 73 4.24 20.72 -25.74
C ASP A 73 4.66 21.47 -24.46
N ARG A 74 5.49 22.52 -24.58
CA ARG A 74 5.85 23.41 -23.46
C ARG A 74 4.63 24.17 -22.95
N ASP A 75 3.84 24.74 -23.86
CA ASP A 75 2.61 25.44 -23.51
C ASP A 75 1.64 24.52 -22.77
N ARG A 76 1.47 23.28 -23.28
CA ARG A 76 0.61 22.27 -22.63
C ARG A 76 1.11 21.88 -21.23
N LEU A 77 2.41 21.81 -21.00
CA LEU A 77 2.97 21.55 -19.67
C LEU A 77 2.77 22.74 -18.72
N ALA A 78 2.93 23.96 -19.22
CA ALA A 78 2.69 25.17 -18.45
C ALA A 78 1.21 25.30 -18.04
N GLU A 79 0.29 25.00 -18.96
CA GLU A 79 -1.15 24.91 -18.70
C GLU A 79 -1.46 23.85 -17.64
N ARG A 80 -0.92 22.62 -17.80
CA ARG A 80 -1.10 21.54 -16.83
C ARG A 80 -0.58 21.90 -15.45
N ARG A 81 0.59 22.54 -15.36
CA ARG A 81 1.16 23.02 -14.09
C ARG A 81 0.27 24.07 -13.45
N SER A 82 -0.27 25.00 -14.24
CA SER A 82 -1.17 26.04 -13.75
C SER A 82 -2.52 25.47 -13.28
N ALA A 83 -3.01 24.43 -13.96
CA ALA A 83 -4.22 23.70 -13.58
C ALA A 83 -4.00 22.74 -12.40
N ALA A 84 -2.76 22.38 -12.07
CA ALA A 84 -2.44 21.45 -11.00
C ALA A 84 -2.67 22.00 -9.59
N GLY A 85 -2.94 23.30 -9.45
CA GLY A 85 -3.22 23.93 -8.16
C GLY A 85 -2.29 25.12 -7.88
N ALA A 86 -2.53 25.78 -6.73
CA ALA A 86 -1.69 26.87 -6.27
C ALA A 86 -0.24 26.37 -6.00
N ALA A 87 0.75 27.22 -6.26
CA ALA A 87 2.15 26.82 -6.21
C ALA A 87 2.62 26.37 -4.81
N ASP A 88 1.97 26.85 -3.75
CA ASP A 88 2.16 26.44 -2.36
C ASP A 88 1.56 25.05 -2.06
N ALA A 89 0.54 24.63 -2.81
CA ALA A 89 -0.13 23.34 -2.69
C ALA A 89 0.48 22.21 -3.55
N LEU A 90 1.55 22.48 -4.31
CA LEU A 90 2.21 21.48 -5.14
C LEU A 90 3.37 20.78 -4.40
N PRO A 91 3.47 19.44 -4.45
CA PRO A 91 4.67 18.75 -3.99
C PRO A 91 5.84 18.98 -4.93
N THR A 92 7.02 19.24 -4.36
CA THR A 92 8.25 19.57 -5.09
C THR A 92 9.46 18.81 -4.51
N ASP A 93 10.66 19.13 -4.97
CA ASP A 93 11.93 18.63 -4.41
C ASP A 93 12.28 19.23 -3.05
N ARG A 94 11.58 20.30 -2.63
CA ARG A 94 11.78 20.98 -1.33
C ARG A 94 10.52 21.05 -0.47
N ARG A 95 9.43 20.42 -0.91
CA ARG A 95 8.15 20.42 -0.18
C ARG A 95 7.45 19.08 -0.29
N VAL A 96 7.13 18.53 0.87
CA VAL A 96 6.14 17.46 1.01
C VAL A 96 4.79 18.09 1.30
N THR A 97 3.79 17.74 0.50
CA THR A 97 2.39 18.16 0.75
C THR A 97 1.61 17.04 1.41
N VAL A 98 0.77 17.39 2.38
CA VAL A 98 -0.07 16.43 3.12
C VAL A 98 -1.52 16.82 2.92
N THR A 99 -2.28 15.95 2.26
CA THR A 99 -3.70 16.17 1.97
C THR A 99 -4.52 15.04 2.58
N ALA A 100 -5.34 15.36 3.57
CA ALA A 100 -6.24 14.42 4.23
C ALA A 100 -7.64 14.46 3.61
N ARG A 101 -8.22 13.28 3.36
CA ARG A 101 -9.62 13.08 2.96
C ARG A 101 -10.24 11.99 3.83
N GLY A 102 -10.80 12.40 4.97
CA GLY A 102 -11.31 11.48 5.98
C GLY A 102 -10.19 10.60 6.52
N ARG A 103 -10.30 9.29 6.30
CA ARG A 103 -9.31 8.28 6.73
C ARG A 103 -8.14 8.12 5.76
N VAL A 104 -8.21 8.69 4.55
CA VAL A 104 -7.17 8.53 3.53
C VAL A 104 -6.29 9.78 3.51
N VAL A 105 -4.98 9.59 3.54
CA VAL A 105 -3.99 10.68 3.53
C VAL A 105 -3.04 10.50 2.36
N VAL A 106 -2.91 11.54 1.54
CA VAL A 106 -1.98 11.57 0.41
C VAL A 106 -0.79 12.43 0.79
N TYR A 107 0.40 11.85 0.75
CA TYR A 107 1.66 12.55 0.89
C TYR A 107 2.26 12.76 -0.49
N GLY A 108 2.27 14.00 -0.98
CA GLY A 108 2.98 14.38 -2.18
C GLY A 108 4.47 14.47 -1.86
N ALA A 109 5.26 13.51 -2.34
CA ALA A 109 6.64 13.29 -1.95
C ALA A 109 7.47 12.90 -3.17
N CYS A 110 8.27 13.83 -3.70
CA CYS A 110 9.03 13.66 -4.95
C CYS A 110 10.38 12.97 -4.70
N PHE A 111 10.36 11.77 -4.08
CA PHE A 111 11.57 11.07 -3.65
C PHE A 111 11.81 9.72 -4.37
N GLY A 112 10.96 9.34 -5.30
CA GLY A 112 11.13 8.10 -6.06
C GLY A 112 10.49 6.91 -5.35
N THR A 113 10.41 5.78 -6.07
CA THR A 113 9.56 4.66 -5.64
C THR A 113 10.05 4.03 -4.34
N ARG A 114 11.33 3.62 -4.28
CA ARG A 114 11.89 2.89 -3.12
C ARG A 114 12.01 3.76 -1.87
N THR A 115 12.35 5.04 -2.04
CA THR A 115 12.42 6.01 -0.94
C THR A 115 11.02 6.27 -0.38
N ASN A 116 10.01 6.46 -1.25
CA ASN A 116 8.64 6.60 -0.81
C ASN A 116 8.09 5.31 -0.16
N GLU A 117 8.46 4.13 -0.65
CA GLU A 117 8.09 2.84 -0.03
C GLU A 117 8.62 2.76 1.41
N THR A 118 9.86 3.20 1.61
CA THR A 118 10.53 3.25 2.91
C THR A 118 9.85 4.22 3.86
N LEU A 119 9.59 5.45 3.40
CA LEU A 119 8.91 6.48 4.19
C LEU A 119 7.47 6.05 4.52
N ALA A 120 6.74 5.51 3.54
CA ALA A 120 5.37 5.03 3.72
C ALA A 120 5.30 3.91 4.77
N LEU A 121 6.20 2.91 4.69
CA LEU A 121 6.29 1.83 5.67
C LEU A 121 6.57 2.37 7.08
N ALA A 122 7.58 3.23 7.22
CA ALA A 122 7.99 3.77 8.51
C ALA A 122 6.88 4.64 9.14
N ILE A 123 6.31 5.57 8.36
CA ILE A 123 5.23 6.47 8.79
C ILE A 123 3.97 5.67 9.14
N ALA A 124 3.57 4.69 8.32
CA ALA A 124 2.44 3.83 8.63
C ALA A 124 2.68 3.01 9.92
N GLY A 125 3.90 2.52 10.13
CA GLY A 125 4.30 1.83 11.36
C GLY A 125 4.20 2.73 12.60
N LEU A 126 4.67 3.97 12.52
CA LEU A 126 4.56 4.95 13.61
C LEU A 126 3.10 5.30 13.93
N LEU A 127 2.31 5.59 12.90
CA LEU A 127 0.89 5.90 13.07
C LEU A 127 0.15 4.68 13.65
N THR A 128 0.49 3.46 13.22
CA THR A 128 -0.06 2.23 13.80
C THR A 128 0.24 2.12 15.29
N ALA A 129 1.50 2.34 15.68
CA ALA A 129 1.91 2.29 17.08
C ALA A 129 1.20 3.36 17.93
N ARG A 130 1.00 4.57 17.38
CA ARG A 130 0.34 5.69 18.07
C ARG A 130 -1.16 5.49 18.21
N LEU A 131 -1.82 4.95 17.18
CA LEU A 131 -3.27 4.79 17.15
C LEU A 131 -3.74 3.48 17.80
N GLY A 132 -2.84 2.51 18.00
CA GLY A 132 -3.19 1.16 18.46
C GLY A 132 -4.01 0.37 17.44
N ALA A 133 -4.11 0.88 16.21
CA ALA A 133 -4.83 0.27 15.09
C ALA A 133 -4.04 0.48 13.80
N ARG A 134 -4.10 -0.51 12.90
CA ARG A 134 -3.26 -0.58 11.70
C ARG A 134 -3.55 0.58 10.75
N ALA A 135 -2.49 1.30 10.38
CA ALA A 135 -2.45 2.17 9.23
C ALA A 135 -1.85 1.40 8.05
N ASP A 136 -2.54 1.43 6.91
CA ASP A 136 -2.17 0.68 5.72
C ASP A 136 -1.54 1.56 4.66
N VAL A 137 -0.50 1.05 4.00
CA VAL A 137 0.06 1.66 2.79
C VAL A 137 -0.87 1.29 1.63
N ALA A 138 -1.67 2.26 1.20
CA ALA A 138 -2.68 2.08 0.16
C ALA A 138 -2.05 2.10 -1.25
N ALA A 139 -1.09 3.00 -1.47
CA ALA A 139 -0.33 3.09 -2.72
C ALA A 139 1.01 3.79 -2.50
N VAL A 140 1.98 3.44 -3.33
CA VAL A 140 3.26 4.13 -3.44
C VAL A 140 3.55 4.35 -4.91
N GLU A 141 3.95 5.58 -5.25
CA GLU A 141 4.36 6.00 -6.57
C GLU A 141 5.60 6.91 -6.47
N PRO A 142 6.26 7.25 -7.58
CA PRO A 142 7.49 8.04 -7.55
C PRO A 142 7.36 9.42 -6.92
N THR A 143 6.16 10.01 -6.96
CA THR A 143 5.93 11.38 -6.47
C THR A 143 4.88 11.51 -5.37
N TRP A 144 4.36 10.39 -4.86
CA TRP A 144 3.47 10.37 -3.71
C TRP A 144 3.36 8.97 -3.10
N PHE A 145 2.89 8.92 -1.86
CA PHE A 145 2.37 7.71 -1.27
C PHE A 145 1.07 8.01 -0.52
N VAL A 146 0.22 7.00 -0.40
CA VAL A 146 -1.12 7.11 0.17
C VAL A 146 -1.22 6.16 1.35
N LEU A 147 -1.64 6.69 2.49
CA LEU A 147 -1.93 5.92 3.69
C LEU A 147 -3.43 5.89 3.93
N GLU A 148 -3.95 4.72 4.30
CA GLU A 148 -5.29 4.57 4.84
C GLU A 148 -5.18 4.36 6.35
N LEU A 149 -5.83 5.25 7.10
CA LEU A 149 -5.80 5.26 8.56
C LEU A 149 -7.06 4.59 9.12
N PRO A 150 -6.97 4.02 10.34
CA PRO A 150 -8.14 3.44 11.00
C PRO A 150 -9.15 4.54 11.41
N ILE A 151 -8.66 5.74 11.72
CA ILE A 151 -9.44 6.93 12.04
C ILE A 151 -8.86 8.15 11.32
N ALA A 152 -9.68 9.16 11.07
CA ALA A 152 -9.20 10.44 10.56
C ALA A 152 -8.35 11.14 11.64
N LEU A 153 -7.22 11.72 11.22
CA LEU A 153 -6.35 12.51 12.09
C LEU A 153 -6.42 13.98 11.73
N ASP A 154 -6.10 14.82 12.70
CA ASP A 154 -5.91 16.25 12.47
C ASP A 154 -4.58 16.51 11.74
N GLY A 155 -4.49 17.69 11.12
CA GLY A 155 -3.33 18.08 10.34
C GLY A 155 -2.01 17.99 11.11
N PRO A 156 -1.89 18.53 12.34
CA PRO A 156 -0.66 18.46 13.13
C PRO A 156 -0.16 17.03 13.37
N ALA A 157 -1.03 16.06 13.68
CA ALA A 157 -0.62 14.68 13.87
C ALA A 157 -0.07 14.03 12.59
N LEU A 158 -0.57 14.43 11.42
CA LEU A 158 -0.06 13.95 10.13
C LEU A 158 1.29 14.55 9.78
N LEU A 159 1.52 15.83 10.09
CA LEU A 159 2.82 16.48 9.92
C LEU A 159 3.87 15.87 10.85
N ASP A 160 3.50 15.60 12.10
CA ASP A 160 4.37 15.04 13.14
C ASP A 160 4.91 13.65 12.77
N ALA A 161 4.26 12.94 11.84
CA ALA A 161 4.75 11.64 11.39
C ALA A 161 6.10 11.74 10.63
N PHE A 162 6.44 12.91 10.08
CA PHE A 162 7.75 13.21 9.50
C PHE A 162 8.80 13.64 10.54
N SER A 163 8.43 13.78 11.82
CA SER A 163 9.36 14.04 12.93
C SER A 163 10.18 12.81 13.34
N LEU A 164 10.02 11.67 12.64
CA LEU A 164 10.77 10.43 12.88
C LEU A 164 12.27 10.68 12.97
N ASP A 165 12.92 10.00 13.91
CA ASP A 165 14.36 10.07 14.04
C ASP A 165 15.09 9.33 12.92
N PRO A 166 15.91 10.00 12.07
CA PRO A 166 16.57 9.36 10.93
C PRO A 166 17.39 8.12 11.32
N ASP A 167 17.99 8.14 12.51
CA ASP A 167 18.82 7.05 13.01
C ASP A 167 17.99 5.84 13.48
N THR A 168 16.70 6.04 13.76
CA THR A 168 15.76 4.96 14.10
C THR A 168 15.13 4.30 12.87
N LEU A 169 15.28 4.88 11.67
CA LEU A 169 14.65 4.39 10.45
C LEU A 169 15.06 2.96 10.08
N GLY A 170 16.36 2.66 10.16
CA GLY A 170 16.89 1.32 9.85
C GLY A 170 16.31 0.24 10.78
N PRO A 171 16.51 0.35 12.11
CA PRO A 171 15.96 -0.59 13.07
C PRO A 171 14.42 -0.70 13.04
N LEU A 172 13.73 0.39 12.67
CA LEU A 172 12.29 0.37 12.48
C LEU A 172 11.90 -0.42 11.22
N ALA A 173 12.59 -0.19 10.09
CA ALA A 173 12.35 -0.89 8.84
C ALA A 173 12.59 -2.40 9.00
N GLU A 174 13.71 -2.81 9.61
CA GLU A 174 14.03 -4.23 9.88
C GLU A 174 12.90 -4.94 10.66
N ARG A 175 12.24 -4.23 11.58
CA ARG A 175 11.12 -4.75 12.36
C ARG A 175 9.81 -4.83 11.56
N LEU A 176 9.56 -3.86 10.68
CA LEU A 176 8.30 -3.74 9.95
C LEU A 176 8.28 -4.58 8.66
N VAL A 177 9.40 -4.68 7.96
CA VAL A 177 9.52 -5.38 6.67
C VAL A 177 9.01 -6.83 6.71
N PRO A 178 9.28 -7.63 7.76
CA PRO A 178 8.77 -9.01 7.84
C PRO A 178 7.24 -9.14 7.86
N SER A 179 6.50 -8.05 8.12
CA SER A 179 5.03 -8.04 8.06
C SER A 179 4.48 -7.75 6.65
N SER A 180 5.34 -7.33 5.73
CA SER A 180 4.98 -7.00 4.35
C SER A 180 4.63 -8.24 3.53
N LEU A 181 3.86 -8.05 2.45
CA LEU A 181 3.55 -9.12 1.51
C LEU A 181 4.78 -9.52 0.70
N ASP A 182 5.63 -8.55 0.33
CA ASP A 182 6.83 -8.76 -0.47
C ASP A 182 7.84 -9.68 0.25
N TYR A 183 7.98 -9.52 1.57
CA TYR A 183 8.87 -10.37 2.38
C TYR A 183 8.55 -11.87 2.23
N ARG A 184 7.27 -12.24 2.12
CA ARG A 184 6.86 -13.66 1.91
C ARG A 184 7.31 -14.19 0.55
N TRP A 185 7.22 -13.36 -0.48
CA TRP A 185 7.65 -13.73 -1.83
C TRP A 185 9.16 -13.87 -1.92
N VAL A 186 9.90 -12.92 -1.32
CA VAL A 186 11.35 -12.99 -1.23
C VAL A 186 11.77 -14.22 -0.44
N PHE A 187 11.13 -14.50 0.70
CA PHE A 187 11.40 -15.69 1.50
C PHE A 187 11.30 -16.97 0.67
N LEU A 188 10.19 -17.15 -0.07
CA LEU A 188 9.99 -18.33 -0.90
C LEU A 188 11.07 -18.45 -1.98
N ALA A 189 11.44 -17.34 -2.61
CA ALA A 189 12.50 -17.31 -3.62
C ALA A 189 13.86 -17.68 -3.02
N VAL A 190 14.21 -17.14 -1.86
CA VAL A 190 15.47 -17.45 -1.16
C VAL A 190 15.47 -18.90 -0.67
N ALA A 191 14.40 -19.37 -0.03
CA ALA A 191 14.29 -20.73 0.47
C ALA A 191 14.44 -21.79 -0.62
N ARG A 192 13.91 -21.52 -1.83
CA ARG A 192 14.11 -22.37 -3.01
C ARG A 192 15.56 -22.36 -3.51
N LYS A 193 16.19 -21.18 -3.57
CA LYS A 193 17.60 -21.05 -3.97
C LYS A 193 18.55 -21.76 -3.01
N LEU A 194 18.25 -21.72 -1.71
CA LEU A 194 19.03 -22.40 -0.66
C LEU A 194 18.68 -23.89 -0.52
N GLY A 195 17.73 -24.42 -1.29
CA GLY A 195 17.34 -25.83 -1.26
C GLY A 195 16.57 -26.26 -0.01
N VAL A 196 16.09 -25.31 0.80
CA VAL A 196 15.24 -25.57 1.97
C VAL A 196 13.86 -26.09 1.53
N ILE A 197 13.40 -25.62 0.37
CA ILE A 197 12.09 -25.94 -0.19
C ILE A 197 12.29 -26.39 -1.65
N PRO A 198 11.64 -27.50 -2.09
CA PRO A 198 11.75 -27.95 -3.47
C PRO A 198 11.11 -26.92 -4.43
N PRO A 199 11.60 -26.81 -5.68
CA PRO A 199 11.00 -25.93 -6.69
C PRO A 199 9.51 -26.21 -6.95
N SER A 200 9.08 -27.45 -6.74
CA SER A 200 7.70 -27.91 -6.90
C SER A 200 6.79 -27.59 -5.70
N ALA A 201 7.31 -27.00 -4.62
CA ALA A 201 6.49 -26.65 -3.47
C ALA A 201 5.45 -25.59 -3.84
N ASP A 202 4.20 -25.83 -3.45
CA ASP A 202 3.10 -24.91 -3.65
C ASP A 202 3.33 -23.64 -2.80
N PRO A 203 3.44 -22.45 -3.41
CA PRO A 203 3.49 -21.18 -2.69
C PRO A 203 2.29 -20.93 -1.75
N ARG A 204 1.19 -21.65 -1.94
CA ARG A 204 -0.05 -21.50 -1.16
C ARG A 204 -0.11 -22.39 0.07
N ASP A 205 0.88 -23.26 0.30
CA ASP A 205 0.93 -24.10 1.50
C ASP A 205 1.38 -23.31 2.75
N LEU A 206 0.50 -22.42 3.22
CA LEU A 206 0.76 -21.56 4.37
C LEU A 206 1.06 -22.35 5.65
N ARG A 207 0.49 -23.55 5.79
CA ARG A 207 0.68 -24.40 6.97
C ARG A 207 2.14 -24.80 7.18
N THR A 208 2.86 -25.02 6.09
CA THR A 208 4.28 -25.37 6.13
C THR A 208 5.15 -24.12 6.05
N LEU A 209 4.76 -23.14 5.23
CA LEU A 209 5.57 -21.97 4.93
C LEU A 209 5.60 -20.94 6.07
N GLU A 210 4.49 -20.71 6.79
CA GLU A 210 4.44 -19.73 7.87
C GLU A 210 5.32 -20.12 9.07
N PRO A 211 5.30 -21.37 9.58
CA PRO A 211 6.21 -21.78 10.65
C PRO A 211 7.68 -21.69 10.23
N LEU A 212 8.01 -22.04 8.99
CA LEU A 212 9.37 -21.93 8.47
C LEU A 212 9.83 -20.47 8.39
N LEU A 213 8.96 -19.58 7.91
CA LEU A 213 9.22 -18.14 7.87
C LEU A 213 9.55 -17.61 9.27
N ASP A 214 8.73 -17.95 10.26
CA ASP A 214 8.92 -17.47 11.63
C ASP A 214 10.17 -18.05 12.32
N GLN A 215 10.48 -19.33 12.09
CA GLN A 215 11.69 -19.96 12.61
C GLN A 215 12.96 -19.47 11.92
N SER A 216 12.86 -19.00 10.67
CA SER A 216 14.02 -18.57 9.88
C SER A 216 14.59 -17.22 10.30
N ARG A 217 13.87 -16.43 11.10
CA ARG A 217 14.21 -15.04 11.43
C ARG A 217 15.61 -14.84 12.01
N THR A 218 16.18 -15.86 12.65
CA THR A 218 17.48 -15.81 13.33
C THR A 218 18.55 -16.67 12.64
N ASN A 219 18.28 -17.14 11.43
CA ASN A 219 19.21 -17.97 10.67
C ASN A 219 19.53 -17.33 9.31
N PRO A 220 20.52 -17.86 8.56
CA PRO A 220 20.94 -17.28 7.30
C PRO A 220 19.83 -17.15 6.24
N LEU A 221 18.78 -17.99 6.30
CA LEU A 221 17.63 -17.87 5.40
C LEU A 221 16.82 -16.59 5.72
N GLY A 222 16.58 -16.30 7.00
CA GLY A 222 15.89 -15.07 7.40
C GLY A 222 16.75 -13.82 7.17
N GLU A 223 18.04 -13.89 7.47
CA GLU A 223 19.00 -12.79 7.22
C GLU A 223 19.03 -12.42 5.73
N GLU A 224 19.27 -13.39 4.84
CA GLU A 224 19.25 -13.15 3.39
C GLU A 224 17.87 -12.66 2.91
N THR A 225 16.77 -13.20 3.47
CA THR A 225 15.43 -12.75 3.09
C THR A 225 15.23 -11.26 3.45
N LEU A 226 15.63 -10.86 4.65
CA LEU A 226 15.54 -9.47 5.10
C LEU A 226 16.43 -8.55 4.28
N ASP A 227 17.71 -8.89 4.16
CA ASP A 227 18.69 -8.09 3.41
C ASP A 227 18.27 -7.92 1.96
N LYS A 228 17.81 -9.01 1.32
CA LYS A 228 17.32 -8.96 -0.04
C LYS A 228 16.06 -8.12 -0.18
N THR A 229 15.12 -8.24 0.75
CA THR A 229 13.88 -7.44 0.72
C THR A 229 14.20 -5.95 0.88
N LEU A 230 15.07 -5.60 1.82
CA LEU A 230 15.56 -4.22 2.01
C LEU A 230 16.29 -3.71 0.76
N HIS A 231 17.15 -4.54 0.17
CA HIS A 231 17.94 -4.17 -1.00
C HIS A 231 17.11 -4.02 -2.28
N ASP A 232 16.09 -4.84 -2.50
CA ASP A 232 15.32 -4.80 -3.74
C ASP A 232 14.21 -3.72 -3.68
N ARG A 233 13.56 -3.57 -2.52
CA ARG A 233 12.31 -2.79 -2.38
C ARG A 233 12.46 -1.44 -1.69
N TYR A 234 13.46 -1.28 -0.83
CA TYR A 234 13.56 -0.11 0.05
C TYR A 234 14.83 0.70 -0.21
N ASP A 235 14.85 1.97 0.17
CA ASP A 235 16.01 2.86 0.06
C ASP A 235 16.16 3.63 1.36
N LEU A 236 16.77 2.96 2.34
CA LEU A 236 17.04 3.52 3.67
C LEU A 236 17.98 4.72 3.59
N GLY A 237 18.95 4.70 2.66
CA GLY A 237 19.94 5.78 2.53
C GLY A 237 19.29 7.11 2.18
N HIS A 238 18.52 7.16 1.09
CA HIS A 238 17.82 8.38 0.69
C HIS A 238 16.68 8.73 1.65
N ALA A 239 15.99 7.76 2.23
CA ALA A 239 14.91 8.05 3.18
C ALA A 239 15.43 8.69 4.47
N THR A 240 16.55 8.19 5.02
CA THR A 240 17.24 8.83 6.14
C THR A 240 17.68 10.25 5.79
N GLU A 241 18.21 10.46 4.58
CA GLU A 241 18.60 11.80 4.12
C GLU A 241 17.41 12.76 4.01
N VAL A 242 16.28 12.30 3.47
CA VAL A 242 15.04 13.08 3.43
C VAL A 242 14.62 13.51 4.85
N LEU A 243 14.61 12.59 5.82
CA LEU A 243 14.26 12.92 7.21
C LEU A 243 15.25 13.92 7.83
N ARG A 244 16.54 13.83 7.52
CA ARG A 244 17.55 14.82 7.95
C ARG A 244 17.30 16.19 7.34
N ARG A 245 17.00 16.25 6.04
CA ARG A 245 16.69 17.50 5.33
C ARG A 245 15.38 18.13 5.81
N VAL A 246 14.38 17.32 6.16
CA VAL A 246 13.16 17.80 6.83
C VAL A 246 13.49 18.40 8.19
N ARG A 247 14.29 17.71 9.01
CA ARG A 247 14.73 18.19 10.33
C ARG A 247 15.55 19.48 10.25
N ALA A 248 16.38 19.62 9.22
CA ALA A 248 17.17 20.81 8.95
C ALA A 248 16.33 21.99 8.39
N GLY A 249 15.06 21.76 8.03
CA GLY A 249 14.19 22.75 7.41
C GLY A 249 14.45 22.99 5.92
N GLU A 250 15.22 22.13 5.25
CA GLU A 250 15.47 22.22 3.81
C GLU A 250 14.30 21.67 2.96
N ILE A 251 13.58 20.70 3.52
CA ILE A 251 12.33 20.17 2.97
C ILE A 251 11.23 20.53 3.95
N GLU A 252 10.28 21.35 3.51
CA GLU A 252 9.11 21.68 4.34
C GLU A 252 8.02 20.61 4.19
N VAL A 253 7.33 20.30 5.28
CA VAL A 253 6.16 19.40 5.28
C VAL A 253 4.94 20.24 5.65
N VAL A 254 4.00 20.38 4.72
CA VAL A 254 2.87 21.31 4.87
C VAL A 254 1.54 20.64 4.56
N LEU A 255 0.49 21.10 5.25
CA LEU A 255 -0.88 20.74 4.87
C LEU A 255 -1.24 21.47 3.58
N ALA A 256 -1.81 20.75 2.63
CA ALA A 256 -2.22 21.29 1.34
C ALA A 256 -3.67 20.92 1.04
N PRO A 257 -4.45 21.83 0.41
CA PRO A 257 -5.76 21.49 -0.12
C PRO A 257 -5.63 20.43 -1.21
N ALA A 258 -6.72 19.75 -1.50
CA ALA A 258 -6.72 18.78 -2.58
C ALA A 258 -6.54 19.46 -3.94
N THR A 259 -5.74 18.82 -4.78
CA THR A 259 -5.41 19.23 -6.14
C THR A 259 -5.64 18.09 -7.13
N PRO A 260 -5.72 18.36 -8.46
CA PRO A 260 -5.76 17.30 -9.46
C PRO A 260 -4.62 16.26 -9.34
N LEU A 261 -3.45 16.67 -8.84
CA LEU A 261 -2.33 15.77 -8.57
C LEU A 261 -2.62 14.80 -7.42
N THR A 262 -3.35 15.25 -6.40
CA THR A 262 -3.79 14.37 -5.29
C THR A 262 -5.02 13.54 -5.64
N ASP A 263 -5.86 14.00 -6.58
CA ASP A 263 -7.03 13.25 -7.03
C ASP A 263 -6.66 12.03 -7.89
N SER A 264 -5.68 12.18 -8.79
CA SER A 264 -5.23 11.10 -9.69
C SER A 264 -4.87 9.78 -8.99
N PRO A 265 -4.07 9.75 -7.90
CA PRO A 265 -3.80 8.51 -7.19
C PRO A 265 -5.01 7.97 -6.45
N LEU A 266 -5.88 8.84 -5.92
CA LEU A 266 -7.09 8.43 -5.23
C LEU A 266 -8.11 7.80 -6.20
N GLU A 267 -8.23 8.33 -7.42
CA GLU A 267 -9.07 7.74 -8.47
C GLU A 267 -8.61 6.34 -8.84
N ARG A 268 -7.29 6.14 -8.95
CA ARG A 268 -6.68 4.82 -9.16
C ARG A 268 -6.82 3.88 -7.97
N LEU A 269 -7.23 4.37 -6.81
CA LEU A 269 -7.53 3.57 -5.62
C LEU A 269 -9.04 3.32 -5.43
N ARG A 270 -9.93 3.88 -6.27
CA ARG A 270 -11.39 3.69 -6.12
C ARG A 270 -11.84 2.23 -6.17
N TRP A 271 -11.09 1.35 -6.82
CA TRP A 271 -11.36 -0.10 -6.81
C TRP A 271 -11.01 -0.79 -5.48
N ARG A 272 -10.13 -0.19 -4.65
CA ARG A 272 -9.81 -0.67 -3.29
C ARG A 272 -10.88 -0.34 -2.26
N ALA A 273 -11.87 0.49 -2.60
CA ALA A 273 -13.10 0.56 -1.83
C ALA A 273 -13.83 -0.78 -1.99
N ILE A 274 -13.33 -1.82 -1.33
CA ILE A 274 -14.17 -2.90 -0.83
C ILE A 274 -15.20 -2.13 -0.01
N PRO A 275 -16.50 -2.18 -0.37
CA PRO A 275 -17.50 -1.53 0.45
C PRO A 275 -17.30 -1.99 1.90
N ASP A 276 -17.41 -1.08 2.87
CA ASP A 276 -17.39 -1.43 4.31
C ASP A 276 -18.40 -2.56 4.63
N THR A 277 -19.36 -2.78 3.72
CA THR A 277 -20.22 -3.95 3.65
C THR A 277 -19.44 -5.18 3.19
N PRO A 278 -19.22 -6.19 4.06
CA PRO A 278 -18.61 -7.44 3.64
C PRO A 278 -19.45 -8.09 2.53
N PRO A 279 -18.84 -8.83 1.59
CA PRO A 279 -19.58 -9.44 0.50
C PRO A 279 -20.74 -10.29 1.05
N PRO A 280 -21.91 -10.31 0.38
CA PRO A 280 -23.10 -11.00 0.88
C PRO A 280 -22.87 -12.46 1.25
N THR A 281 -21.91 -13.11 0.59
CA THR A 281 -21.46 -14.48 0.88
C THR A 281 -20.79 -14.61 2.25
N LEU A 282 -19.92 -13.67 2.62
CA LEU A 282 -19.28 -13.63 3.94
C LEU A 282 -20.30 -13.32 5.02
N LEU A 283 -21.20 -12.35 4.79
CA LEU A 283 -22.29 -12.03 5.72
C LEU A 283 -23.21 -13.25 5.93
N ARG A 284 -23.50 -14.01 4.88
CA ARG A 284 -24.28 -15.25 4.98
C ARG A 284 -23.55 -16.32 5.78
N ALA A 285 -22.25 -16.52 5.53
CA ALA A 285 -21.44 -17.48 6.28
C ALA A 285 -21.35 -17.11 7.77
N VAL A 286 -21.14 -15.82 8.10
CA VAL A 286 -21.14 -15.32 9.49
C VAL A 286 -22.51 -15.52 10.13
N LYS A 287 -23.61 -15.19 9.42
CA LYS A 287 -24.97 -15.40 9.91
C LYS A 287 -25.27 -16.88 10.16
N GLU A 288 -24.90 -17.77 9.25
CA GLU A 288 -25.08 -19.22 9.39
C GLU A 288 -24.25 -19.78 10.55
N ARG A 289 -23.05 -19.25 10.79
CA ARG A 289 -22.21 -19.62 11.94
C ARG A 289 -22.86 -19.16 13.24
N LEU A 290 -23.19 -17.87 13.36
CA LEU A 290 -23.82 -17.30 14.55
C LEU A 290 -25.14 -18.00 14.88
N ALA A 291 -25.96 -18.35 13.88
CA ALA A 291 -27.21 -19.09 14.08
C ALA A 291 -27.02 -20.48 14.71
N LYS A 292 -25.84 -21.07 14.57
CA LYS A 292 -25.46 -22.39 15.11
C LYS A 292 -24.63 -22.30 16.39
N GLU A 293 -24.17 -21.11 16.79
CA GLU A 293 -23.37 -20.95 18.01
C GLU A 293 -24.23 -21.23 19.26
N PRO A 294 -23.73 -22.03 20.21
CA PRO A 294 -24.45 -22.33 21.44
C PRO A 294 -24.47 -21.10 22.36
N LEU A 295 -25.68 -20.65 22.69
CA LEU A 295 -25.93 -19.61 23.69
C LEU A 295 -26.31 -20.25 25.02
N ALA A 296 -25.74 -19.72 26.11
CA ALA A 296 -26.19 -20.01 27.46
C ALA A 296 -27.10 -18.86 27.94
N LEU A 297 -28.38 -19.15 28.11
CA LEU A 297 -29.32 -18.23 28.72
C LEU A 297 -29.31 -18.48 30.23
N VAL A 298 -29.04 -17.44 31.02
CA VAL A 298 -29.01 -17.52 32.48
C VAL A 298 -30.09 -16.63 33.07
N CYS A 299 -30.94 -17.20 33.92
CA CYS A 299 -31.93 -16.45 34.68
C CYS A 299 -31.23 -15.67 35.80
N LEU A 300 -31.21 -14.34 35.68
CA LEU A 300 -30.60 -13.46 36.68
C LEU A 300 -31.28 -13.50 38.06
N ARG A 301 -32.49 -14.08 38.17
CA ARG A 301 -33.26 -14.16 39.42
C ARG A 301 -33.02 -15.45 40.21
N CYS A 302 -32.93 -16.61 39.54
CA CYS A 302 -32.81 -17.92 40.20
C CYS A 302 -31.58 -18.72 39.80
N GLY A 303 -30.73 -18.20 38.89
CA GLY A 303 -29.51 -18.87 38.44
C GLY A 303 -29.73 -20.05 37.51
N PHE A 304 -30.97 -20.38 37.15
CA PHE A 304 -31.27 -21.42 36.18
C PHE A 304 -30.61 -21.09 34.83
N SER A 305 -29.85 -22.04 34.27
CA SER A 305 -29.20 -21.88 32.96
C SER A 305 -29.71 -22.89 31.95
N ARG A 306 -29.84 -22.47 30.69
CA ARG A 306 -30.25 -23.32 29.57
C ARG A 306 -29.37 -23.03 28.37
N GLN A 307 -28.95 -24.09 27.69
CA GLN A 307 -28.28 -23.96 26.40
C GLN A 307 -29.28 -24.00 25.23
N THR A 308 -29.07 -23.12 24.26
CA THR A 308 -29.88 -23.02 23.03
C THR A 308 -29.01 -22.52 21.87
N THR A 309 -29.56 -22.42 20.68
CA THR A 309 -28.95 -21.71 19.55
C THR A 309 -29.89 -20.60 19.07
N PRO A 310 -29.38 -19.53 18.43
CA PRO A 310 -30.22 -18.45 17.91
C PRO A 310 -31.25 -18.91 16.89
N GLY A 311 -30.91 -19.88 16.02
CA GLY A 311 -31.82 -20.37 14.99
C GLY A 311 -33.02 -21.21 15.49
N ARG A 312 -33.10 -21.50 16.80
CA ARG A 312 -34.22 -22.22 17.43
C ARG A 312 -35.23 -21.28 18.12
N TYR A 313 -35.08 -19.97 17.95
CA TYR A 313 -35.96 -18.92 18.48
C TYR A 313 -36.48 -18.03 17.36
#